data_AF-A0A1H2E0Y3-F1
#
_entry.id   AF-A0A1H2E0Y3-F1
#
_cell.length_a   1.000
_cell.length_b   1.000
_cell.length_c   1.000
_cell.angle_alpha   90.00
_cell.angle_beta   90.00
_cell.angle_gamma   90.00
#
_symmetry.space_group_name_H-M   'P 1'
#
loop_
_entity.id
_entity.type
_entity.pdbx_description
1 polymer ?
#
loop_
_entity_poly.entity_id
_entity_poly.type
_entity_poly.pdbx_seq_one_letter_code
_entity_poly.pdbx_strand_id
1 'polypeptide(L)'
;MSTEHSEGAGAAANEAIFGAPGARESGLRSAIAGGCGWVLALFLADAALSIVASAFSLAGSSFLSSLSGLLSLVALLAAAVTYGLSGLTPMIPKRLAYPLFFFYVAALLGELYRMCWTGHLASGSAWYYLVFSLVQGGLGLAVLKAVKGGEGAGALWSWPLCPGERITGQAFTWWNPAFFLAVSGLLAVGAVLFTVFCAGVGLSRSPLGPFMALHPGGLTMRAQTYTREADGKRIDLYPMIHVADAVFYRNVLAAIPPEELILTEGLQDRKKQLRSRGLDYRHAAKKLQLASQADAFVPQTARQQNADVDLSDFSPTSIVLVNRISDLFQNFTVAKMRGLQVPPAELQQLLYDIDTRRSAHLLAVIREELPGTDAIAVPWGAMHMVAVAQGLREEGFVLKETRELRYLAFPWASSVAANASR
;
A
#
# COMPACT_ATOMS: atom_id res chain seq x y z
N MET A 1 5.45 18.63 88.14
CA MET A 1 6.23 17.77 87.23
C MET A 1 5.47 17.74 85.92
N SER A 2 6.02 18.42 84.93
CA SER A 2 5.41 18.81 83.66
C SER A 2 6.10 18.05 82.54
N THR A 3 5.32 17.33 81.74
CA THR A 3 5.77 16.61 80.54
C THR A 3 4.75 16.84 79.43
N GLU A 4 4.94 17.91 78.67
CA GLU A 4 4.36 18.09 77.34
C GLU A 4 5.35 18.93 76.53
N HIS A 5 5.90 18.34 75.46
CA HIS A 5 6.39 18.98 74.22
C HIS A 5 7.42 18.07 73.54
N SER A 6 7.00 17.32 72.51
CA SER A 6 7.85 16.92 71.35
C SER A 6 7.13 15.92 70.41
N GLU A 7 5.96 16.25 69.85
CA GLU A 7 5.39 15.46 68.73
C GLU A 7 5.03 16.28 67.47
N GLY A 8 5.09 17.62 67.52
CA GLY A 8 4.68 18.47 66.38
C GLY A 8 5.71 18.66 65.26
N ALA A 9 7.00 18.42 65.49
CA ALA A 9 8.05 18.81 64.55
C ALA A 9 8.35 17.76 63.45
N GLY A 10 7.97 16.50 63.65
CA GLY A 10 8.27 15.41 62.71
C GLY A 10 7.33 15.33 61.50
N ALA A 11 6.05 15.73 61.66
CA ALA A 11 5.06 15.65 60.59
C ALA A 11 5.27 16.73 59.51
N ALA A 12 5.66 17.94 59.89
CA ALA A 12 5.90 19.04 58.95
C ALA A 12 7.16 18.85 58.08
N ALA A 13 8.17 18.13 58.58
CA ALA A 13 9.40 17.86 57.82
C ALA A 13 9.20 16.80 56.71
N ASN A 14 8.27 15.86 56.90
CA ASN A 14 7.96 14.84 55.89
C ASN A 14 7.11 15.39 54.72
N GLU A 15 6.25 16.39 54.94
CA GLU A 15 5.52 17.06 53.85
C GLU A 15 6.44 17.89 52.94
N ALA A 16 7.50 18.49 53.49
CA ALA A 16 8.44 19.30 52.73
C ALA A 16 9.33 18.49 51.76
N ILE A 17 9.57 17.20 52.04
CA ILE A 17 10.46 16.35 51.24
C ILE A 17 9.69 15.58 50.16
N PHE A 18 8.44 15.18 50.42
CA PHE A 18 7.67 14.35 49.47
C PHE A 18 6.61 15.11 48.66
N GLY A 19 6.28 16.35 49.04
CA GLY A 19 5.27 17.18 48.39
C GLY A 19 3.85 16.65 48.64
N ALA A 20 2.91 17.55 48.91
CA ALA A 20 1.51 17.18 49.15
C ALA A 20 0.97 16.31 47.99
N PRO A 21 0.35 15.13 48.25
CA PRO A 21 -0.13 14.20 47.23
C PRO A 21 -1.02 14.85 46.15
N GLY A 22 -1.75 15.92 46.50
CA GLY A 22 -2.63 16.65 45.57
C GLY A 22 -1.91 17.57 44.57
N ALA A 23 -0.67 18.02 44.85
CA ALA A 23 0.04 18.96 43.97
C ALA A 23 0.63 18.29 42.72
N ARG A 24 1.00 17.01 42.80
CA ARG A 24 1.50 16.24 41.64
C ARG A 24 0.38 15.80 40.71
N GLU A 25 -0.78 15.43 41.26
CA GLU A 25 -1.94 15.05 40.45
C GLU A 25 -2.51 16.22 39.64
N SER A 26 -2.50 17.44 40.19
CA SER A 26 -2.95 18.63 39.48
C SER A 26 -2.04 18.99 38.30
N GLY A 27 -0.72 18.85 38.46
CA GLY A 27 0.27 19.07 37.40
C GLY A 27 0.12 18.10 36.23
N LEU A 28 -0.02 16.79 36.51
CA LEU A 28 -0.22 15.78 35.47
C LEU A 28 -1.53 15.99 34.70
N ARG A 29 -2.63 16.28 35.40
CA ARG A 29 -3.93 16.56 34.76
C ARG A 29 -3.86 17.79 33.86
N SER A 30 -3.21 18.85 34.31
CA SER A 30 -2.98 20.06 33.52
C SER A 30 -2.15 19.78 32.26
N ALA A 31 -1.10 18.97 32.37
CA ALA A 31 -0.28 18.57 31.23
C ALA A 31 -1.07 17.73 30.20
N ILE A 32 -1.86 16.74 30.67
CA ILE A 32 -2.73 15.93 29.80
C ILE A 32 -3.78 16.80 29.11
N ALA A 33 -4.42 17.70 29.84
CA ALA A 33 -5.41 18.64 29.31
C ALA A 33 -4.81 19.55 28.24
N GLY A 34 -3.62 20.12 28.51
CA GLY A 34 -2.86 20.92 27.55
C GLY A 34 -2.49 20.11 26.29
N GLY A 35 -2.01 18.88 26.45
CA GLY A 35 -1.68 17.98 25.34
C GLY A 35 -2.90 17.65 24.47
N CYS A 36 -4.03 17.27 25.09
CA CYS A 36 -5.29 17.02 24.39
C CYS A 36 -5.78 18.28 23.66
N GLY A 37 -5.63 19.45 24.29
CA GLY A 37 -5.96 20.74 23.68
C GLY A 37 -5.13 21.02 22.42
N TRP A 38 -3.83 20.75 22.46
CA TRP A 38 -2.94 20.90 21.30
C TRP A 38 -3.30 19.95 20.16
N VAL A 39 -3.61 18.69 20.48
CA VAL A 39 -4.01 17.69 19.46
C VAL A 39 -5.31 18.12 18.76
N LEU A 40 -6.28 18.64 19.51
CA LEU A 40 -7.52 19.16 18.92
C LEU A 40 -7.29 20.44 18.09
N ALA A 41 -6.44 21.34 18.56
CA ALA A 41 -6.07 22.55 17.80
C ALA A 41 -5.39 22.17 16.48
N LEU A 42 -4.48 21.19 16.52
CA LEU A 42 -3.78 20.68 15.35
C LEU A 42 -4.74 20.02 14.35
N PHE A 43 -5.71 19.23 14.83
CA PHE A 43 -6.75 18.63 13.99
C PHE A 43 -7.63 19.67 13.27
N LEU A 44 -7.98 20.76 13.96
CA LEU A 44 -8.74 21.88 13.37
C LEU A 44 -7.90 22.69 12.39
N ALA A 45 -6.63 22.95 12.71
CA ALA A 45 -5.70 23.63 11.82
C ALA A 45 -5.47 22.84 10.53
N ASP A 46 -5.33 21.51 10.64
CA ASP A 46 -5.24 20.59 9.51
C ASP A 46 -6.49 20.65 8.62
N ALA A 47 -7.68 20.62 9.22
CA ALA A 47 -8.94 20.78 8.48
C ALA A 47 -9.00 22.11 7.72
N ALA A 48 -8.67 23.23 8.40
CA ALA A 48 -8.69 24.55 7.80
C ALA A 48 -7.70 24.66 6.63
N LEU A 49 -6.46 24.21 6.82
CA LEU A 49 -5.45 24.22 5.77
C LEU A 49 -5.85 23.33 4.60
N SER A 50 -6.42 22.15 4.86
CA SER A 50 -6.86 21.21 3.83
C SER A 50 -8.04 21.73 3.01
N ILE A 51 -8.97 22.47 3.63
CA ILE A 51 -10.04 23.20 2.92
C ILE A 51 -9.44 24.23 1.97
N VAL A 52 -8.50 25.06 2.46
CA VAL A 52 -7.86 26.08 1.64
C VAL A 52 -7.05 25.44 0.50
N ALA A 53 -6.24 24.42 0.80
CA ALA A 53 -5.45 23.72 -0.20
C ALA A 53 -6.34 23.07 -1.28
N SER A 54 -7.46 22.47 -0.89
CA SER A 54 -8.42 21.88 -1.83
C SER A 54 -9.10 22.94 -2.70
N ALA A 55 -9.44 24.10 -2.14
CA ALA A 55 -10.00 25.23 -2.90
C ALA A 55 -9.00 25.78 -3.92
N PHE A 56 -7.73 25.94 -3.55
CA PHE A 56 -6.66 26.31 -4.49
C PHE A 56 -6.45 25.25 -5.57
N SER A 57 -6.53 23.97 -5.21
CA SER A 57 -6.41 22.88 -6.18
C SER A 57 -7.56 22.87 -7.18
N LEU A 58 -8.78 23.23 -6.76
CA LEU A 58 -9.91 23.44 -7.67
C LEU A 58 -9.68 24.62 -8.62
N ALA A 59 -8.94 25.64 -8.18
CA ALA A 59 -8.50 26.76 -9.00
C ALA A 59 -7.25 26.47 -9.87
N GLY A 60 -6.75 25.22 -9.87
CA GLY A 60 -5.61 24.80 -10.68
C GLY A 60 -4.23 24.96 -10.02
N SER A 61 -4.17 25.29 -8.72
CA SER A 61 -2.90 25.43 -7.98
C SER A 61 -2.74 24.37 -6.90
N SER A 62 -1.64 23.61 -6.94
CA SER A 62 -1.31 22.59 -5.93
C SER A 62 -0.25 23.04 -4.92
N PHE A 63 0.05 24.35 -4.86
CA PHE A 63 1.14 24.89 -4.02
C PHE A 63 0.99 24.52 -2.54
N LEU A 64 -0.25 24.54 -2.02
CA LEU A 64 -0.52 24.25 -0.62
C LEU A 64 -0.68 22.75 -0.32
N SER A 65 -0.80 21.89 -1.32
CA SER A 65 -1.08 20.46 -1.13
C SER A 65 0.02 19.76 -0.33
N SER A 66 1.29 20.10 -0.59
CA SER A 66 2.43 19.53 0.15
C SER A 66 2.45 19.95 1.62
N LEU A 67 2.16 21.23 1.89
CA LEU A 67 2.11 21.75 3.25
C LEU A 67 0.95 21.14 4.03
N SER A 68 -0.22 21.03 3.38
CA SER A 68 -1.40 20.35 3.93
C SER A 68 -1.07 18.91 4.29
N GLY A 69 -0.49 18.14 3.36
CA GLY A 69 -0.13 16.74 3.62
C GLY A 69 0.86 16.56 4.77
N LEU A 70 1.83 17.48 4.93
CA LEU A 70 2.75 17.46 6.06
C LEU A 70 2.02 17.73 7.39
N LEU A 71 1.11 18.70 7.42
CA LEU A 71 0.33 19.01 8.62
C LEU A 71 -0.59 17.84 8.99
N SER A 72 -1.26 17.23 8.01
CA SER A 72 -2.11 16.05 8.21
C SER A 72 -1.32 14.87 8.77
N LEU A 73 -0.08 14.67 8.32
CA LEU A 73 0.80 13.63 8.88
C LEU A 73 1.11 13.90 10.35
N VAL A 74 1.49 15.12 10.72
CA VAL A 74 1.78 15.48 12.12
C VAL A 74 0.52 15.32 12.99
N ALA A 75 -0.64 15.74 12.47
CA ALA A 75 -1.92 15.62 13.15
C ALA A 75 -2.36 14.16 13.35
N LEU A 76 -2.18 13.31 12.33
CA LEU A 76 -2.41 11.86 12.42
C LEU A 76 -1.51 11.24 13.50
N LEU A 77 -0.21 11.55 13.51
CA LEU A 77 0.73 11.02 14.51
C LEU A 77 0.33 11.45 15.93
N ALA A 78 -0.03 12.72 16.11
CA ALA A 78 -0.50 13.25 17.40
C ALA A 78 -1.82 12.57 17.86
N ALA A 79 -2.76 12.35 16.93
CA ALA A 79 -4.00 11.63 17.20
C ALA A 79 -3.74 10.15 17.54
N ALA A 80 -2.82 9.48 16.83
CA ALA A 80 -2.45 8.09 17.09
C ALA A 80 -1.79 7.91 18.47
N VAL A 81 -0.88 8.81 18.85
CA VAL A 81 -0.27 8.82 20.19
C VAL A 81 -1.35 9.02 21.25
N THR A 82 -2.24 10.01 21.07
CA THR A 82 -3.34 10.28 22.02
C THR A 82 -4.29 9.09 22.14
N TYR A 83 -4.62 8.44 21.04
CA TYR A 83 -5.41 7.21 21.00
C TYR A 83 -4.74 6.06 21.75
N GLY A 84 -3.45 5.80 21.49
CA GLY A 84 -2.68 4.77 22.20
C GLY A 84 -2.60 5.03 23.70
N LEU A 85 -2.32 6.27 24.11
CA LEU A 85 -2.30 6.66 25.52
C LEU A 85 -3.67 6.50 26.19
N SER A 86 -4.78 6.72 25.47
CA SER A 86 -6.14 6.52 26.01
C SER A 86 -6.47 5.05 26.31
N GLY A 87 -5.73 4.11 25.71
CA GLY A 87 -5.77 2.69 26.08
C GLY A 87 -5.03 2.41 27.40
N LEU A 88 -3.98 3.17 27.69
CA LEU A 88 -3.17 3.02 28.91
C LEU A 88 -3.80 3.72 30.11
N THR A 89 -4.36 4.92 29.92
CA THR A 89 -4.96 5.70 31.00
C THR A 89 -6.39 6.12 30.68
N PRO A 90 -7.35 5.94 31.61
CA PRO A 90 -8.71 6.45 31.43
C PRO A 90 -8.80 7.98 31.53
N MET A 91 -7.74 8.67 31.95
CA MET A 91 -7.71 10.12 32.10
C MET A 91 -7.89 10.86 30.77
N ILE A 92 -7.50 10.24 29.64
CA ILE A 92 -7.65 10.85 28.32
C ILE A 92 -9.10 10.72 27.84
N PRO A 93 -9.78 11.83 27.50
CA PRO A 93 -11.18 11.78 27.06
C PRO A 93 -11.33 10.99 25.75
N LYS A 94 -12.00 9.83 25.81
CA LYS A 94 -12.29 8.99 24.62
C LYS A 94 -13.13 9.73 23.57
N ARG A 95 -13.98 10.67 24.01
CA ARG A 95 -14.77 11.57 23.14
C ARG A 95 -13.89 12.50 22.28
N LEU A 96 -12.63 12.71 22.65
CA LEU A 96 -11.65 13.44 21.88
C LEU A 96 -10.74 12.48 21.10
N ALA A 97 -10.14 11.51 21.80
CA ALA A 97 -9.12 10.65 21.19
C ALA A 97 -9.68 9.80 20.04
N TYR A 98 -10.88 9.22 20.20
CA TYR A 98 -11.40 8.25 19.24
C TYR A 98 -11.86 8.92 17.94
N PRO A 99 -12.70 9.97 17.95
CA PRO A 99 -13.15 10.57 16.70
C PRO A 99 -12.02 11.13 15.85
N LEU A 100 -11.00 11.74 16.48
CA LEU A 100 -9.84 12.29 15.77
C LEU A 100 -9.02 11.19 15.10
N PHE A 101 -8.68 10.13 15.83
CA PHE A 101 -7.92 9.01 15.28
C PHE A 101 -8.69 8.26 14.18
N PHE A 102 -9.95 7.91 14.44
CA PHE A 102 -10.76 7.16 13.48
C PHE A 102 -11.11 7.98 12.24
N PHE A 103 -11.17 9.31 12.33
CA PHE A 103 -11.26 10.15 11.14
C PHE A 103 -10.06 9.94 10.21
N TYR A 104 -8.83 9.97 10.72
CA TYR A 104 -7.65 9.75 9.88
C TYR A 104 -7.58 8.32 9.34
N VAL A 105 -7.92 7.31 10.14
CA VAL A 105 -8.02 5.92 9.65
C VAL A 105 -9.04 5.84 8.51
N ALA A 106 -10.22 6.42 8.69
CA ALA A 106 -11.25 6.45 7.65
C ALA A 106 -10.81 7.24 6.40
N ALA A 107 -10.10 8.34 6.56
CA ALA A 107 -9.54 9.11 5.45
C ALA A 107 -8.50 8.31 4.65
N LEU A 108 -7.62 7.56 5.34
CA LEU A 108 -6.65 6.67 4.70
C LEU A 108 -7.33 5.51 3.95
N LEU A 109 -8.32 4.87 4.57
CA LEU A 109 -9.09 3.80 3.93
C LEU A 109 -9.93 4.32 2.76
N GLY A 110 -10.52 5.51 2.88
CA GLY A 110 -11.24 6.18 1.81
C GLY A 110 -10.34 6.52 0.63
N GLU A 111 -9.12 6.99 0.90
CA GLU A 111 -8.11 7.25 -0.13
C GLU A 111 -7.70 5.96 -0.85
N LEU A 112 -7.49 4.87 -0.12
CA LEU A 112 -7.23 3.55 -0.71
C LEU A 112 -8.40 3.10 -1.60
N TYR A 113 -9.63 3.20 -1.11
CA TYR A 113 -10.83 2.87 -1.89
C TYR A 113 -10.91 3.68 -3.18
N ARG A 114 -10.66 4.99 -3.08
CA ARG A 114 -10.64 5.90 -4.24
C ARG A 114 -9.60 5.45 -5.27
N MET A 115 -8.36 5.18 -4.84
CA MET A 115 -7.28 4.69 -5.73
C MET A 115 -7.68 3.41 -6.46
N CYS A 116 -8.31 2.46 -5.77
CA CYS A 116 -8.71 1.18 -6.34
C CYS A 116 -9.95 1.29 -7.25
N TRP A 117 -10.90 2.20 -6.95
CA TRP A 117 -12.19 2.26 -7.63
C TRP A 117 -12.19 3.14 -8.88
N THR A 118 -11.63 4.35 -8.79
CA THR A 118 -11.72 5.34 -9.88
C THR A 118 -10.64 5.17 -10.95
N GLY A 119 -9.68 4.26 -10.74
CA GLY A 119 -8.46 4.19 -11.54
C GLY A 119 -7.52 5.36 -11.23
N HIS A 120 -6.23 5.17 -11.47
CA HIS A 120 -5.24 6.25 -11.39
C HIS A 120 -5.65 7.40 -12.34
N LEU A 121 -5.50 8.64 -11.87
CA LEU A 121 -5.59 9.89 -12.67
C LEU A 121 -6.98 10.47 -12.94
N ALA A 122 -7.99 10.24 -12.10
CA ALA A 122 -9.12 11.16 -12.09
C ALA A 122 -8.66 12.52 -11.52
N SER A 123 -8.33 13.44 -12.42
CA SER A 123 -8.04 14.88 -12.22
C SER A 123 -9.17 15.68 -11.54
N GLY A 124 -10.19 15.00 -11.01
CA GLY A 124 -11.27 15.55 -10.20
C GLY A 124 -11.11 15.29 -8.70
N SER A 125 -9.90 15.11 -8.16
CA SER A 125 -9.70 14.74 -6.75
C SER A 125 -9.92 15.89 -5.75
N ALA A 126 -9.90 17.14 -6.21
CA ALA A 126 -9.93 18.29 -5.30
C ALA A 126 -11.28 18.46 -4.57
N TRP A 127 -12.41 18.12 -5.20
CA TRP A 127 -13.71 18.16 -4.52
C TRP A 127 -13.81 17.08 -3.44
N TYR A 128 -13.23 15.90 -3.66
CA TYR A 128 -13.20 14.81 -2.69
C TYR A 128 -12.46 15.25 -1.44
N TYR A 129 -11.25 15.81 -1.59
CA TYR A 129 -10.48 16.33 -0.46
C TYR A 129 -11.18 17.50 0.22
N LEU A 130 -11.86 18.37 -0.52
CA LEU A 130 -12.65 19.46 0.06
C LEU A 130 -13.78 18.91 0.96
N VAL A 131 -14.56 17.94 0.48
CA VAL A 131 -15.64 17.33 1.25
C VAL A 131 -15.09 16.67 2.52
N PHE A 132 -14.01 15.90 2.41
CA PHE A 132 -13.37 15.28 3.58
C PHE A 132 -12.86 16.31 4.59
N SER A 133 -12.26 17.40 4.12
CA SER A 133 -11.75 18.47 4.98
C SER A 133 -12.88 19.24 5.68
N LEU A 134 -14.03 19.44 5.00
CA LEU A 134 -15.22 20.01 5.62
C LEU A 134 -15.80 19.08 6.70
N VAL A 135 -15.85 17.77 6.43
CA VAL A 135 -16.25 16.76 7.42
C VAL A 135 -15.29 16.76 8.61
N GLN A 136 -13.99 16.87 8.36
CA GLN A 136 -12.96 17.00 9.41
C GLN A 136 -13.21 18.22 10.29
N GLY A 137 -13.41 19.39 9.68
CA GLY A 137 -13.66 20.63 10.40
C GLY A 137 -14.95 20.55 11.23
N GLY A 138 -16.03 20.04 10.63
CA GLY A 138 -17.30 19.81 11.33
C GLY A 138 -17.15 18.86 12.52
N LEU A 139 -16.43 17.75 12.34
CA LEU A 139 -16.14 16.79 13.41
C LEU A 139 -15.29 17.42 14.53
N GLY A 140 -14.25 18.17 14.17
CA GLY A 140 -13.38 18.86 15.12
C GLY A 140 -14.17 19.87 15.98
N LEU A 141 -15.05 20.65 15.36
CA LEU A 141 -15.94 21.58 16.07
C LEU A 141 -16.95 20.85 16.97
N ALA A 142 -17.49 19.72 16.52
CA ALA A 142 -18.38 18.89 17.33
C ALA A 142 -17.65 18.31 18.56
N VAL A 143 -16.41 17.83 18.39
CA VAL A 143 -15.56 17.35 19.49
C VAL A 143 -15.24 18.49 20.46
N LEU A 144 -14.86 19.66 19.94
CA LEU A 144 -14.59 20.85 20.76
C LEU A 144 -15.79 21.21 21.64
N LYS A 145 -17.00 21.28 21.05
CA LYS A 145 -18.24 21.54 21.78
C LYS A 145 -18.53 20.46 22.82
N ALA A 146 -18.31 19.18 22.48
CA ALA A 146 -18.55 18.06 23.39
C ALA A 146 -17.58 18.05 24.58
N VAL A 147 -16.33 18.48 24.39
CA VAL A 147 -15.32 18.56 25.45
C VAL A 147 -15.55 19.80 26.35
N LYS A 148 -15.94 20.94 25.77
CA LYS A 148 -16.25 22.18 26.50
C LYS A 148 -17.57 22.13 27.25
N GLY A 149 -18.51 21.27 26.85
CA GLY A 149 -19.78 21.08 27.58
C GLY A 149 -20.86 22.11 27.29
N GLY A 150 -20.82 22.77 26.12
CA GLY A 150 -21.93 23.60 25.63
C GLY A 150 -22.00 25.03 26.17
N GLU A 151 -20.93 25.54 26.79
CA GLU A 151 -20.81 26.95 27.14
C GLU A 151 -20.87 27.85 25.89
N GLY A 152 -21.26 29.12 26.06
CA GLY A 152 -21.51 30.06 24.96
C GLY A 152 -20.33 30.20 23.97
N ALA A 153 -20.59 30.72 22.78
CA ALA A 153 -19.64 30.75 21.66
C ALA A 153 -18.24 31.33 22.01
N GLY A 154 -18.18 32.29 22.94
CA GLY A 154 -16.91 32.87 23.42
C GLY A 154 -16.04 31.91 24.24
N ALA A 155 -16.64 30.94 24.94
CA ALA A 155 -15.92 29.96 25.76
C ALA A 155 -15.37 28.78 24.94
N LEU A 156 -15.87 28.55 23.73
CA LEU A 156 -15.41 27.45 22.86
C LEU A 156 -13.93 27.61 22.49
N TRP A 157 -13.44 28.83 22.37
CA TRP A 157 -12.08 29.15 21.95
C TRP A 157 -11.12 29.48 23.11
N SER A 158 -11.58 29.41 24.36
CA SER A 158 -10.70 29.67 25.51
C SER A 158 -9.66 28.55 25.65
N TRP A 159 -8.41 28.92 25.94
CA TRP A 159 -7.35 27.94 26.20
C TRP A 159 -7.36 27.53 27.69
N PRO A 160 -7.13 26.25 28.03
CA PRO A 160 -6.95 25.11 27.12
C PRO A 160 -8.26 24.68 26.43
N LEU A 161 -8.14 24.19 25.18
CA LEU A 161 -9.31 23.67 24.44
C LEU A 161 -9.93 22.43 25.13
N CYS A 162 -9.14 21.70 25.92
CA CYS A 162 -9.60 20.65 26.82
C CYS A 162 -9.43 21.12 28.27
N PRO A 163 -10.52 21.43 29.01
CA PRO A 163 -10.43 21.87 30.40
C PRO A 163 -9.92 20.77 31.32
N GLY A 164 -9.11 21.14 32.32
CA GLY A 164 -8.51 20.18 33.26
C GLY A 164 -9.57 19.45 34.11
N GLU A 165 -10.71 20.10 34.35
CA GLU A 165 -11.84 19.55 35.11
C GLU A 165 -12.48 18.35 34.41
N ARG A 166 -12.27 18.20 33.10
CA ARG A 166 -12.78 17.08 32.30
C ARG A 166 -11.85 15.87 32.34
N ILE A 167 -10.61 16.03 32.79
CA ILE A 167 -9.66 14.93 33.02
C ILE A 167 -10.04 14.25 34.33
N THR A 168 -10.95 13.29 34.22
CA THR A 168 -11.53 12.53 35.33
C THR A 168 -11.16 11.05 35.20
N GLY A 169 -11.03 10.36 36.33
CA GLY A 169 -10.72 8.92 36.38
C GLY A 169 -9.46 8.58 37.15
N GLN A 170 -9.34 7.31 37.53
CA GLN A 170 -8.11 6.75 38.11
C GLN A 170 -7.00 6.70 37.06
N ALA A 171 -5.73 6.80 37.48
CA ALA A 171 -4.61 6.83 36.54
C ALA A 171 -4.49 5.56 35.69
N PHE A 172 -4.82 4.39 36.25
CA PHE A 172 -4.69 3.10 35.57
C PHE A 172 -5.70 2.06 36.08
N THR A 173 -6.25 1.26 35.15
CA THR A 173 -7.02 0.04 35.46
C THR A 173 -6.71 -1.01 34.40
N TRP A 174 -6.53 -2.29 34.76
CA TRP A 174 -6.18 -3.35 33.80
C TRP A 174 -7.30 -3.69 32.78
N TRP A 175 -8.55 -3.36 33.11
CA TRP A 175 -9.68 -3.55 32.19
C TRP A 175 -9.67 -2.57 31.01
N ASN A 176 -9.18 -1.34 31.21
CA ASN A 176 -9.11 -0.36 30.14
C ASN A 176 -8.18 -0.80 28.98
N PRO A 177 -6.92 -1.22 29.20
CA PRO A 177 -6.07 -1.72 28.13
C PRO A 177 -6.58 -3.05 27.57
N ALA A 178 -7.16 -3.95 28.37
CA ALA A 178 -7.74 -5.20 27.86
C ALA A 178 -8.90 -4.93 26.88
N PHE A 179 -9.85 -4.08 27.27
CA PHE A 179 -10.98 -3.69 26.41
C PHE A 179 -10.50 -2.89 25.19
N PHE A 180 -9.56 -1.96 25.38
CA PHE A 180 -8.95 -1.20 24.29
C PHE A 180 -8.32 -2.14 23.27
N LEU A 181 -7.48 -3.09 23.69
CA LEU A 181 -6.84 -4.05 22.80
C LEU A 181 -7.87 -4.92 22.07
N ALA A 182 -8.95 -5.35 22.74
CA ALA A 182 -10.01 -6.13 22.10
C ALA A 182 -10.71 -5.34 20.99
N VAL A 183 -11.11 -4.09 21.26
CA VAL A 183 -11.78 -3.22 20.28
C VAL A 183 -10.83 -2.82 19.15
N SER A 184 -9.60 -2.39 19.47
CA SER A 184 -8.58 -2.03 18.48
C SER A 184 -8.21 -3.22 17.61
N GLY A 185 -8.11 -4.42 18.20
CA GLY A 185 -7.84 -5.66 17.47
C GLY A 185 -8.95 -5.99 16.47
N LEU A 186 -10.22 -5.90 16.88
CA LEU A 186 -11.36 -6.09 15.99
C LEU A 186 -11.38 -5.08 14.84
N LEU A 187 -11.13 -3.80 15.13
CA LEU A 187 -11.08 -2.74 14.12
C LEU A 187 -9.89 -2.91 13.17
N ALA A 188 -8.74 -3.36 13.68
CA ALA A 188 -7.58 -3.67 12.85
C ALA A 188 -7.88 -4.82 11.87
N VAL A 189 -8.55 -5.88 12.33
CA VAL A 189 -9.01 -6.96 11.45
C VAL A 189 -9.96 -6.41 10.37
N GLY A 190 -10.95 -5.59 10.75
CA GLY A 190 -11.85 -4.95 9.80
C GLY A 190 -11.12 -4.08 8.76
N ALA A 191 -10.15 -3.28 9.19
CA ALA A 191 -9.34 -2.45 8.30
C ALA A 191 -8.49 -3.31 7.34
N VAL A 192 -7.86 -4.38 7.82
CA VAL A 192 -7.10 -5.31 6.96
C VAL A 192 -8.00 -5.98 5.93
N LEU A 193 -9.17 -6.47 6.34
CA LEU A 193 -10.14 -7.08 5.41
C LEU A 193 -10.61 -6.08 4.36
N PHE A 194 -10.88 -4.84 4.76
CA PHE A 194 -11.24 -3.77 3.83
C PHE A 194 -10.10 -3.45 2.86
N THR A 195 -8.86 -3.38 3.33
CA THR A 195 -7.67 -3.19 2.47
C THR A 195 -7.51 -4.31 1.46
N VAL A 196 -7.65 -5.57 1.89
CA VAL A 196 -7.60 -6.75 1.00
C VAL A 196 -8.73 -6.69 -0.04
N PHE A 197 -9.94 -6.32 0.39
CA PHE A 197 -11.08 -6.12 -0.51
C PHE A 197 -10.79 -5.03 -1.55
N CYS A 198 -10.33 -3.85 -1.14
CA CYS A 198 -9.98 -2.77 -2.05
C CYS A 198 -8.88 -3.18 -3.03
N ALA A 199 -7.83 -3.85 -2.55
CA ALA A 199 -6.75 -4.36 -3.40
C ALA A 199 -7.28 -5.37 -4.43
N GLY A 200 -8.18 -6.27 -4.03
CA GLY A 200 -8.83 -7.23 -4.92
C GLY A 200 -9.68 -6.55 -5.99
N VAL A 201 -10.49 -5.56 -5.61
CA VAL A 201 -11.29 -4.76 -6.55
C VAL A 201 -10.38 -3.99 -7.50
N GLY A 202 -9.37 -3.29 -6.98
CA GLY A 202 -8.41 -2.54 -7.78
C GLY A 202 -7.70 -3.41 -8.79
N LEU A 203 -7.25 -4.60 -8.38
CA LEU A 203 -6.65 -5.58 -9.27
C LEU A 203 -7.63 -6.07 -10.34
N SER A 204 -8.86 -6.43 -9.97
CA SER A 204 -9.89 -6.91 -10.92
C SER A 204 -10.28 -5.88 -11.98
N ARG A 205 -10.17 -4.58 -11.65
CA ARG A 205 -10.47 -3.46 -12.56
C ARG A 205 -9.24 -2.97 -13.33
N SER A 206 -8.04 -3.36 -12.89
CA SER A 206 -6.81 -3.04 -13.60
C SER A 206 -6.72 -3.81 -14.92
N PRO A 207 -5.89 -3.35 -15.87
CA PRO A 207 -5.59 -4.13 -17.08
C PRO A 207 -5.09 -5.55 -16.79
N LEU A 208 -4.46 -5.79 -15.63
CA LEU A 208 -3.97 -7.10 -15.20
C LEU A 208 -5.06 -8.04 -14.66
N GLY A 209 -6.27 -7.56 -14.36
CA GLY A 209 -7.35 -8.35 -13.75
C GLY A 209 -7.72 -9.65 -14.49
N PRO A 210 -7.68 -9.70 -15.84
CA PRO A 210 -7.87 -10.96 -16.58
C PRO A 210 -6.77 -12.00 -16.33
N PHE A 211 -5.57 -11.57 -15.95
CA PHE A 211 -4.36 -12.41 -15.82
C PHE A 211 -3.91 -12.61 -14.38
N MET A 212 -4.52 -11.93 -13.41
CA MET A 212 -4.12 -11.99 -12.01
C MET A 212 -5.34 -11.83 -11.09
N ALA A 213 -5.36 -12.60 -10.01
CA ALA A 213 -6.41 -12.51 -9.00
C ALA A 213 -5.86 -12.59 -7.58
N LEU A 214 -6.49 -11.82 -6.69
CA LEU A 214 -6.21 -11.83 -5.27
C LEU A 214 -7.27 -12.66 -4.56
N HIS A 215 -6.81 -13.65 -3.79
CA HIS A 215 -7.64 -14.51 -2.97
C HIS A 215 -7.23 -14.39 -1.49
N PRO A 216 -8.11 -14.77 -0.54
CA PRO A 216 -7.75 -14.81 0.87
C PRO A 216 -6.53 -15.71 1.18
N GLY A 217 -6.26 -16.69 0.30
CA GLY A 217 -5.14 -17.63 0.43
C GLY A 217 -3.84 -17.18 -0.24
N GLY A 218 -3.86 -16.13 -1.05
CA GLY A 218 -2.70 -15.71 -1.82
C GLY A 218 -3.04 -15.01 -3.13
N LEU A 219 -2.01 -14.78 -3.95
CA LEU A 219 -2.15 -14.19 -5.28
C LEU A 219 -1.96 -15.29 -6.34
N THR A 220 -2.83 -15.31 -7.34
CA THR A 220 -2.84 -16.28 -8.45
C THR A 220 -2.63 -15.56 -9.79
N MET A 221 -1.97 -16.25 -10.71
CA MET A 221 -1.90 -15.86 -12.12
C MET A 221 -2.90 -16.71 -12.90
N ARG A 222 -3.52 -16.13 -13.93
CA ARG A 222 -4.50 -16.79 -14.79
C ARG A 222 -3.85 -17.08 -16.13
N ALA A 223 -3.39 -18.31 -16.31
CA ALA A 223 -2.99 -18.80 -17.61
C ALA A 223 -4.22 -18.93 -18.52
N GLN A 224 -4.07 -18.56 -19.79
CA GLN A 224 -5.19 -18.50 -20.72
C GLN A 224 -4.86 -19.25 -22.00
N THR A 225 -5.80 -20.08 -22.46
CA THR A 225 -5.66 -20.84 -23.71
C THR A 225 -6.54 -20.22 -24.79
N TYR A 226 -5.90 -19.88 -25.90
CA TYR A 226 -6.51 -19.29 -27.08
C TYR A 226 -6.48 -20.28 -28.22
N THR A 227 -7.59 -20.41 -28.96
CA THR A 227 -7.65 -21.27 -30.16
C THR A 227 -8.24 -20.52 -31.33
N ARG A 228 -7.73 -20.77 -32.54
CA ARG A 228 -8.31 -20.24 -33.78
C ARG A 228 -9.02 -21.34 -34.54
N GLU A 229 -10.31 -21.18 -34.77
CA GLU A 229 -11.17 -22.25 -35.33
C GLU A 229 -10.87 -22.54 -36.81
N ALA A 230 -10.37 -21.54 -37.56
CA ALA A 230 -10.10 -21.68 -38.99
C ALA A 230 -9.02 -22.73 -39.30
N ASP A 231 -8.03 -22.88 -38.43
CA ASP A 231 -6.85 -23.74 -38.61
C ASP A 231 -6.54 -24.64 -37.41
N GLY A 232 -7.35 -24.58 -36.35
CA GLY A 232 -7.21 -25.40 -35.15
C GLY A 232 -6.00 -25.04 -34.27
N LYS A 233 -5.30 -23.94 -34.54
CA LYS A 233 -4.07 -23.56 -33.84
C LYS A 233 -4.36 -23.14 -32.39
N ARG A 234 -3.46 -23.49 -31.47
CA ARG A 234 -3.53 -23.17 -30.03
C ARG A 234 -2.39 -22.26 -29.61
N ILE A 235 -2.67 -21.29 -28.74
CA ILE A 235 -1.67 -20.47 -28.06
C ILE A 235 -2.00 -20.43 -26.57
N ASP A 236 -1.04 -20.83 -25.74
CA ASP A 236 -1.17 -20.84 -24.29
C ASP A 236 -0.36 -19.69 -23.68
N LEU A 237 -1.06 -18.71 -23.10
CA LEU A 237 -0.47 -17.57 -22.42
C LEU A 237 -0.24 -17.88 -20.94
N TYR A 238 1.01 -17.80 -20.50
CA TYR A 238 1.42 -18.02 -19.11
C TYR A 238 1.96 -16.71 -18.52
N PRO A 239 1.18 -15.96 -17.71
CA PRO A 239 1.63 -14.71 -17.11
C PRO A 239 2.77 -14.96 -16.12
N MET A 240 3.95 -14.45 -16.44
CA MET A 240 5.16 -14.59 -15.65
C MET A 240 5.45 -13.33 -14.84
N ILE A 241 6.23 -13.52 -13.78
CA ILE A 241 6.79 -12.46 -12.95
C ILE A 241 8.16 -12.93 -12.47
N HIS A 242 9.07 -11.99 -12.24
CA HIS A 242 10.47 -12.31 -11.99
C HIS A 242 10.78 -12.92 -10.62
N VAL A 243 9.88 -12.78 -9.64
CA VAL A 243 10.03 -13.35 -8.29
C VAL A 243 8.70 -13.96 -7.84
N ALA A 244 8.67 -15.26 -7.53
CA ALA A 244 7.46 -16.01 -7.14
C ALA A 244 7.78 -17.19 -6.20
N ASP A 245 6.74 -17.88 -5.70
CA ASP A 245 6.94 -19.19 -5.08
C ASP A 245 7.59 -20.17 -6.08
N ALA A 246 8.56 -20.97 -5.66
CA ALA A 246 9.20 -21.96 -6.54
C ALA A 246 8.19 -22.97 -7.14
N VAL A 247 7.09 -23.23 -6.41
CA VAL A 247 5.97 -24.06 -6.86
C VAL A 247 5.29 -23.48 -8.10
N PHE A 248 5.18 -22.15 -8.19
CA PHE A 248 4.58 -21.47 -9.34
C PHE A 248 5.30 -21.83 -10.63
N TYR A 249 6.62 -21.64 -10.68
CA TYR A 249 7.42 -21.94 -11.88
C TYR A 249 7.37 -23.41 -12.27
N ARG A 250 7.38 -24.32 -11.28
CA ARG A 250 7.21 -25.76 -11.55
C ARG A 250 5.85 -26.08 -12.13
N ASN A 251 4.79 -25.44 -11.65
CA ASN A 251 3.43 -25.64 -12.18
C ASN A 251 3.28 -25.09 -13.60
N VAL A 252 3.93 -23.96 -13.93
CA VAL A 252 3.99 -23.47 -15.30
C VAL A 252 4.72 -24.46 -16.20
N LEU A 253 5.89 -24.95 -15.79
CA LEU A 253 6.65 -25.93 -16.59
C LEU A 253 5.91 -27.25 -16.78
N ALA A 254 5.26 -27.77 -15.74
CA ALA A 254 4.48 -29.00 -15.82
C ALA A 254 3.21 -28.86 -16.69
N ALA A 255 2.75 -27.63 -16.90
CA ALA A 255 1.59 -27.33 -17.71
C ALA A 255 1.91 -27.22 -19.22
N ILE A 256 3.17 -27.03 -19.58
CA ILE A 256 3.60 -26.91 -20.98
C ILE A 256 3.97 -28.30 -21.51
N PRO A 257 3.28 -28.80 -22.55
CA PRO A 257 3.63 -30.06 -23.19
C PRO A 257 5.08 -30.04 -23.73
N PRO A 258 5.83 -31.16 -23.63
CA PRO A 258 7.24 -31.22 -24.06
C PRO A 258 7.47 -30.89 -25.55
N GLU A 259 6.50 -31.20 -26.41
CA GLU A 259 6.55 -31.02 -27.86
C GLU A 259 6.22 -29.59 -28.34
N GLU A 260 5.69 -28.77 -27.45
CA GLU A 260 5.21 -27.42 -27.76
C GLU A 260 6.37 -26.44 -27.94
N LEU A 261 6.25 -25.54 -28.91
CA LEU A 261 7.21 -24.44 -29.07
C LEU A 261 7.04 -23.44 -27.92
N ILE A 262 8.11 -23.18 -27.17
CA ILE A 262 8.10 -22.16 -26.12
C ILE A 262 8.74 -20.89 -26.65
N LEU A 263 7.97 -19.80 -26.65
CA LEU A 263 8.46 -18.45 -26.92
C LEU A 263 8.92 -17.80 -25.62
N THR A 264 10.23 -17.77 -25.40
CA THR A 264 10.83 -17.33 -24.13
C THR A 264 11.12 -15.84 -24.12
N GLU A 265 10.79 -15.18 -23.01
CA GLU A 265 11.24 -13.83 -22.69
C GLU A 265 12.75 -13.81 -22.38
N GLY A 266 13.45 -12.78 -22.84
CA GLY A 266 14.90 -12.68 -22.64
C GLY A 266 15.53 -11.58 -23.47
N LEU A 267 15.38 -10.33 -23.01
CA LEU A 267 16.02 -9.16 -23.60
C LEU A 267 17.50 -9.43 -23.90
N GLN A 268 17.86 -9.31 -25.18
CA GLN A 268 19.24 -9.50 -25.62
C GLN A 268 20.01 -8.19 -25.46
N ASP A 269 21.25 -8.27 -25.00
CA ASP A 269 22.16 -7.12 -24.90
C ASP A 269 23.40 -7.32 -25.76
N ARG A 270 23.21 -7.49 -27.08
CA ARG A 270 24.33 -7.77 -28.01
C ARG A 270 25.36 -6.64 -28.01
N LYS A 271 24.93 -5.40 -27.75
CA LYS A 271 25.79 -4.21 -27.71
C LYS A 271 26.34 -3.86 -26.32
N LYS A 272 26.05 -4.67 -25.29
CA LYS A 272 26.51 -4.45 -23.89
C LYS A 272 26.18 -3.05 -23.37
N GLN A 273 24.95 -2.59 -23.62
CA GLN A 273 24.46 -1.27 -23.25
C GLN A 273 24.06 -1.19 -21.77
N LEU A 274 23.89 -2.33 -21.10
CA LEU A 274 23.65 -2.37 -19.65
C LEU A 274 24.97 -2.31 -18.88
N ARG A 275 25.04 -1.40 -17.91
CA ARG A 275 26.21 -1.16 -17.06
C ARG A 275 26.43 -2.24 -16.00
N SER A 276 25.36 -2.90 -15.60
CA SER A 276 25.36 -3.97 -14.61
C SER A 276 24.98 -5.30 -15.26
N ARG A 277 24.94 -6.40 -14.50
CA ARG A 277 24.51 -7.73 -14.99
C ARG A 277 23.01 -7.79 -15.39
N GLY A 278 22.40 -6.66 -15.70
CA GLY A 278 20.99 -6.48 -15.97
C GLY A 278 20.12 -6.46 -14.70
N LEU A 279 18.82 -6.63 -14.92
CA LEU A 279 17.80 -6.70 -13.88
C LEU A 279 17.85 -8.09 -13.19
N ASP A 280 18.81 -8.28 -12.28
CA ASP A 280 18.92 -9.50 -11.48
C ASP A 280 18.06 -9.41 -10.21
N TYR A 281 17.05 -10.27 -10.10
CA TYR A 281 16.11 -10.32 -8.99
C TYR A 281 16.46 -11.35 -7.90
N ARG A 282 17.56 -12.10 -8.02
CA ARG A 282 17.94 -13.18 -7.07
C ARG A 282 18.08 -12.70 -5.64
N HIS A 283 18.69 -11.53 -5.44
CA HIS A 283 18.87 -10.98 -4.10
C HIS A 283 17.55 -10.61 -3.43
N ALA A 284 16.63 -10.03 -4.21
CA ALA A 284 15.29 -9.72 -3.74
C ALA A 284 14.50 -11.00 -3.43
N ALA A 285 14.54 -11.99 -4.32
CA ALA A 285 13.91 -13.30 -4.12
C ALA A 285 14.40 -13.97 -2.83
N LYS A 286 15.72 -14.02 -2.60
CA LYS A 286 16.30 -14.60 -1.38
C LYS A 286 15.84 -13.91 -0.10
N LYS A 287 15.77 -12.57 -0.09
CA LYS A 287 15.28 -11.80 1.07
C LYS A 287 13.81 -12.08 1.39
N LEU A 288 13.01 -12.30 0.34
CA LEU A 288 11.58 -12.62 0.46
C LEU A 288 11.32 -14.11 0.70
N GLN A 289 12.36 -14.96 0.73
CA GLN A 289 12.25 -16.42 0.77
C GLN A 289 11.45 -16.98 -0.42
N LEU A 290 11.61 -16.36 -1.58
CA LEU A 290 11.00 -16.71 -2.86
C LEU A 290 12.07 -17.17 -3.86
N ALA A 291 11.64 -17.63 -5.03
CA ALA A 291 12.51 -18.00 -6.14
C ALA A 291 12.53 -16.90 -7.22
N SER A 292 13.67 -16.76 -7.90
CA SER A 292 13.76 -15.94 -9.11
C SER A 292 13.35 -16.76 -10.33
N GLN A 293 12.74 -16.12 -11.32
CA GLN A 293 12.40 -16.77 -12.60
C GLN A 293 13.63 -17.36 -13.27
N ALA A 294 14.76 -16.64 -13.26
CA ALA A 294 16.01 -17.08 -13.88
C ALA A 294 16.57 -18.39 -13.31
N ASP A 295 16.28 -18.71 -12.04
CA ASP A 295 16.78 -19.93 -11.40
C ASP A 295 15.75 -21.06 -11.40
N ALA A 296 14.46 -20.73 -11.32
CA ALA A 296 13.39 -21.72 -11.12
C ALA A 296 12.60 -22.08 -12.40
N PHE A 297 12.64 -21.24 -13.43
CA PHE A 297 12.00 -21.49 -14.72
C PHE A 297 13.05 -21.88 -15.76
N VAL A 298 13.40 -23.17 -15.81
CA VAL A 298 14.34 -23.74 -16.78
C VAL A 298 13.59 -24.76 -17.64
N PRO A 299 13.05 -24.36 -18.80
CA PRO A 299 12.36 -25.28 -19.69
C PRO A 299 13.31 -26.37 -20.20
N GLN A 300 12.88 -27.63 -20.11
CA GLN A 300 13.67 -28.78 -20.57
C GLN A 300 13.33 -29.22 -22.01
N THR A 301 12.47 -28.48 -22.71
CA THR A 301 12.15 -28.77 -24.11
C THR A 301 13.27 -28.32 -25.05
N ALA A 302 13.43 -29.06 -26.14
CA ALA A 302 14.35 -28.73 -27.22
C ALA A 302 13.83 -27.60 -28.13
N ARG A 303 12.52 -27.29 -28.10
CA ARG A 303 11.90 -26.29 -28.98
C ARG A 303 11.68 -24.98 -28.23
N GLN A 304 12.75 -24.20 -28.07
CA GLN A 304 12.71 -22.88 -27.46
C GLN A 304 13.17 -21.83 -28.45
N GLN A 305 12.46 -20.70 -28.49
CA GLN A 305 12.82 -19.56 -29.32
C GLN A 305 12.70 -18.28 -28.50
N ASN A 306 13.77 -17.49 -28.53
CA ASN A 306 13.71 -16.16 -27.96
C ASN A 306 12.82 -15.28 -28.84
N ALA A 307 11.73 -14.78 -28.26
CA ALA A 307 10.76 -13.94 -28.95
C ALA A 307 10.83 -12.47 -28.50
N ASP A 308 11.92 -12.08 -27.83
CA ASP A 308 12.12 -10.74 -27.28
C ASP A 308 12.96 -9.89 -28.22
N VAL A 309 12.94 -8.60 -27.98
CA VAL A 309 13.74 -7.63 -28.74
C VAL A 309 15.17 -7.56 -28.21
N ASP A 310 16.06 -7.01 -29.02
CA ASP A 310 17.40 -6.64 -28.56
C ASP A 310 17.34 -5.23 -27.96
N LEU A 311 18.12 -4.97 -26.91
CA LEU A 311 18.21 -3.64 -26.29
C LEU A 311 18.71 -2.58 -27.25
N SER A 312 19.37 -2.95 -28.34
CA SER A 312 19.75 -1.99 -29.37
C SER A 312 18.58 -1.42 -30.16
N ASP A 313 17.37 -1.99 -30.03
CA ASP A 313 16.13 -1.44 -30.57
C ASP A 313 15.53 -0.36 -29.66
N PHE A 314 15.95 -0.28 -28.38
CA PHE A 314 15.44 0.70 -27.45
C PHE A 314 15.98 2.10 -27.75
N SER A 315 15.20 3.12 -27.38
CA SER A 315 15.70 4.50 -27.45
C SER A 315 16.90 4.70 -26.50
N PRO A 316 17.86 5.59 -26.84
CA PRO A 316 18.96 5.92 -25.93
C PRO A 316 18.48 6.37 -24.55
N THR A 317 17.37 7.11 -24.50
CA THR A 317 16.73 7.57 -23.25
C THR A 317 16.24 6.39 -22.42
N SER A 318 15.57 5.41 -23.03
CA SER A 318 15.11 4.19 -22.36
C SER A 318 16.28 3.42 -21.76
N ILE A 319 17.40 3.27 -22.49
CA ILE A 319 18.62 2.61 -21.98
C ILE A 319 19.20 3.34 -20.77
N VAL A 320 19.24 4.67 -20.78
CA VAL A 320 19.70 5.45 -19.61
C VAL A 320 18.79 5.21 -18.41
N LEU A 321 17.47 5.19 -18.61
CA LEU A 321 16.51 4.95 -17.53
C LEU A 321 16.57 3.52 -16.98
N VAL A 322 16.64 2.50 -17.85
CA VAL A 322 16.80 1.10 -17.43
C VAL A 322 18.07 0.93 -16.59
N ASN A 323 19.18 1.54 -16.99
CA ASN A 323 20.41 1.52 -16.19
C ASN A 323 20.23 2.18 -14.82
N ARG A 324 19.58 3.36 -14.75
CA ARG A 324 19.30 4.03 -13.47
C ARG A 324 18.40 3.19 -12.56
N ILE A 325 17.39 2.53 -13.13
CA ILE A 325 16.47 1.65 -12.41
C ILE A 325 17.22 0.41 -11.90
N SER A 326 18.05 -0.22 -12.75
CA SER A 326 18.89 -1.36 -12.36
C SER A 326 19.84 -0.99 -11.21
N ASP A 327 20.49 0.18 -11.29
CA ASP A 327 21.38 0.69 -10.25
C ASP A 327 20.65 0.97 -8.93
N LEU A 328 19.36 1.35 -8.99
CA LEU A 328 18.51 1.50 -7.82
C LEU A 328 18.16 0.14 -7.20
N PHE A 329 17.78 -0.86 -7.99
CA PHE A 329 17.45 -2.19 -7.50
C PHE A 329 18.64 -2.92 -6.87
N GLN A 330 19.83 -2.76 -7.46
CA GLN A 330 21.04 -3.40 -6.94
C GLN A 330 21.54 -2.74 -5.65
N ASN A 331 21.41 -1.41 -5.53
CA ASN A 331 21.98 -0.63 -4.45
C ASN A 331 21.03 0.50 -4.03
N PHE A 332 19.89 0.13 -3.42
CA PHE A 332 18.84 1.06 -3.01
C PHE A 332 19.35 2.07 -1.98
N THR A 333 19.20 3.37 -2.27
CA THR A 333 19.39 4.46 -1.31
C THR A 333 18.30 5.52 -1.49
N VAL A 334 17.92 6.20 -0.40
CA VAL A 334 16.96 7.32 -0.45
C VAL A 334 17.46 8.42 -1.41
N ALA A 335 18.76 8.66 -1.45
CA ALA A 335 19.37 9.63 -2.37
C ALA A 335 19.15 9.24 -3.85
N LYS A 336 19.37 7.98 -4.21
CA LYS A 336 19.10 7.48 -5.58
C LYS A 336 17.62 7.52 -5.94
N MET A 337 16.75 7.19 -4.99
CA MET A 337 15.30 7.27 -5.18
C MET A 337 14.86 8.71 -5.45
N ARG A 338 15.36 9.68 -4.68
CA ARG A 338 15.08 11.12 -4.91
C ARG A 338 15.66 11.63 -6.23
N GLY A 339 16.79 11.08 -6.66
CA GLY A 339 17.40 11.38 -7.96
C GLY A 339 16.67 10.77 -9.15
N LEU A 340 15.71 9.87 -8.93
CA LEU A 340 14.92 9.23 -9.98
C LEU A 340 13.72 10.14 -10.37
N GLN A 341 14.02 11.37 -10.76
CA GLN A 341 13.05 12.22 -11.43
C GLN A 341 13.08 11.91 -12.92
N VAL A 342 11.98 11.33 -13.42
CA VAL A 342 11.83 10.96 -14.83
C VAL A 342 10.81 11.90 -15.46
N PRO A 343 11.18 12.74 -16.43
CA PRO A 343 10.23 13.55 -17.17
C PRO A 343 9.13 12.67 -17.79
N PRO A 344 7.86 13.11 -17.81
CA PRO A 344 6.75 12.29 -18.30
C PRO A 344 6.97 11.73 -19.71
N ALA A 345 7.58 12.51 -20.61
CA ALA A 345 7.89 12.07 -21.97
C ALA A 345 8.93 10.94 -22.01
N GLU A 346 9.96 10.99 -21.15
CA GLU A 346 10.97 9.93 -21.07
C GLU A 346 10.38 8.65 -20.48
N LEU A 347 9.49 8.77 -19.48
CA LEU A 347 8.76 7.64 -18.92
C LEU A 347 7.83 7.00 -19.96
N GLN A 348 7.11 7.80 -20.73
CA GLN A 348 6.26 7.31 -21.82
C GLN A 348 7.08 6.57 -22.87
N GLN A 349 8.25 7.09 -23.25
CA GLN A 349 9.15 6.41 -24.19
C GLN A 349 9.66 5.07 -23.63
N LEU A 350 10.03 5.04 -22.35
CA LEU A 350 10.44 3.80 -21.67
C LEU A 350 9.32 2.76 -21.66
N LEU A 351 8.09 3.18 -21.32
CA LEU A 351 6.93 2.30 -21.31
C LEU A 351 6.61 1.78 -22.71
N TYR A 352 6.73 2.61 -23.75
CA TYR A 352 6.58 2.18 -25.13
C TYR A 352 7.62 1.11 -25.51
N ASP A 353 8.90 1.32 -25.19
CA ASP A 353 9.96 0.37 -25.53
C ASP A 353 9.85 -0.93 -24.72
N ILE A 354 9.51 -0.87 -23.44
CA ILE A 354 9.39 -2.06 -22.56
C ILE A 354 8.10 -2.83 -22.81
N ASP A 355 6.99 -2.17 -23.09
CA ASP A 355 5.68 -2.83 -23.17
C ASP A 355 5.17 -2.97 -24.60
N THR A 356 4.96 -1.84 -25.29
CA THR A 356 4.33 -1.83 -26.60
C THR A 356 5.19 -2.51 -27.66
N ARG A 357 6.48 -2.13 -27.75
CA ARG A 357 7.39 -2.68 -28.76
C ARG A 357 7.63 -4.17 -28.56
N ARG A 358 7.84 -4.61 -27.33
CA ARG A 358 8.08 -6.02 -26.98
C ARG A 358 6.85 -6.89 -27.27
N SER A 359 5.67 -6.42 -26.89
CA SER A 359 4.42 -7.13 -27.20
C SER A 359 4.16 -7.24 -28.71
N ALA A 360 4.45 -6.17 -29.47
CA ALA A 360 4.32 -6.18 -30.93
C ALA A 360 5.31 -7.16 -31.60
N HIS A 361 6.56 -7.18 -31.14
CA HIS A 361 7.56 -8.13 -31.63
C HIS A 361 7.15 -9.59 -31.32
N LEU A 362 6.72 -9.88 -30.09
CA LEU A 362 6.24 -11.21 -29.72
C LEU A 362 5.08 -11.68 -30.61
N LEU A 363 4.10 -10.81 -30.90
CA LEU A 363 3.02 -11.12 -31.84
C LEU A 363 3.53 -11.39 -33.27
N ALA A 364 4.56 -10.68 -33.71
CA ALA A 364 5.19 -10.94 -35.01
C ALA A 364 5.87 -12.33 -35.04
N VAL A 365 6.60 -12.69 -33.97
CA VAL A 365 7.22 -14.02 -33.85
C VAL A 365 6.16 -15.13 -33.79
N ILE A 366 5.06 -14.92 -33.07
CA ILE A 366 3.93 -15.85 -33.07
C ILE A 366 3.42 -16.10 -34.50
N ARG A 367 3.22 -15.05 -35.30
CA ARG A 367 2.77 -15.18 -36.70
C ARG A 367 3.77 -15.93 -37.58
N GLU A 368 5.06 -15.69 -37.36
CA GLU A 368 6.13 -16.36 -38.11
C GLU A 368 6.17 -17.86 -37.81
N GLU A 369 5.96 -18.25 -36.55
CA GLU A 369 6.07 -19.64 -36.10
C GLU A 369 4.80 -20.46 -36.27
N LEU A 370 3.62 -19.82 -36.24
CA LEU A 370 2.30 -20.48 -36.35
C LEU A 370 2.15 -21.46 -37.53
N PRO A 371 2.70 -21.21 -38.73
CA PRO A 371 2.66 -22.19 -39.82
C PRO A 371 3.42 -23.49 -39.51
N GLY A 372 4.47 -23.44 -38.69
CA GLY A 372 5.38 -24.55 -38.39
C GLY A 372 5.03 -25.38 -37.14
N THR A 373 4.02 -24.97 -36.37
CA THR A 373 3.60 -25.65 -35.13
C THR A 373 2.09 -25.58 -34.92
N ASP A 374 1.51 -26.55 -34.22
CA ASP A 374 0.08 -26.56 -33.89
C ASP A 374 -0.23 -25.85 -32.57
N ALA A 375 0.76 -25.75 -31.69
CA ALA A 375 0.65 -25.12 -30.39
C ALA A 375 1.90 -24.27 -30.08
N ILE A 376 1.68 -23.15 -29.38
CA ILE A 376 2.73 -22.24 -28.90
C ILE A 376 2.45 -21.87 -27.44
N ALA A 377 3.45 -22.08 -26.58
CA ALA A 377 3.41 -21.65 -25.19
C ALA A 377 4.20 -20.35 -25.01
N VAL A 378 3.58 -19.37 -24.34
CA VAL A 378 4.11 -18.01 -24.16
C VAL A 378 4.24 -17.67 -22.68
N PRO A 379 5.30 -18.13 -21.99
CA PRO A 379 5.66 -17.73 -20.63
C PRO A 379 6.33 -16.35 -20.64
N TRP A 380 5.52 -15.29 -20.51
CA TRP A 380 5.94 -13.90 -20.67
C TRP A 380 5.46 -12.99 -19.54
N GLY A 381 6.14 -11.88 -19.29
CA GLY A 381 5.77 -10.91 -18.24
C GLY A 381 4.27 -10.55 -18.24
N ALA A 382 3.63 -10.66 -17.08
CA ALA A 382 2.17 -10.52 -16.93
C ALA A 382 1.60 -9.19 -17.46
N MET A 383 2.39 -8.12 -17.42
CA MET A 383 2.02 -6.81 -17.99
C MET A 383 1.76 -6.86 -19.50
N HIS A 384 2.51 -7.66 -20.24
CA HIS A 384 2.40 -7.76 -21.71
C HIS A 384 1.17 -8.57 -22.14
N MET A 385 0.63 -9.41 -21.25
CA MET A 385 -0.45 -10.34 -21.57
C MET A 385 -1.71 -9.63 -22.10
N VAL A 386 -1.96 -8.40 -21.64
CA VAL A 386 -3.10 -7.60 -22.08
C VAL A 386 -3.02 -7.30 -23.57
N ALA A 387 -1.88 -6.77 -24.02
CA ALA A 387 -1.65 -6.42 -25.42
C ALA A 387 -1.55 -7.67 -26.30
N VAL A 388 -0.86 -8.71 -25.83
CA VAL A 388 -0.74 -9.98 -26.56
C VAL A 388 -2.11 -10.63 -26.76
N ALA A 389 -2.91 -10.78 -25.70
CA ALA A 389 -4.25 -11.35 -25.81
C ALA A 389 -5.21 -10.51 -26.67
N GLN A 390 -5.02 -9.20 -26.71
CA GLN A 390 -5.73 -8.36 -27.67
C GLN A 390 -5.30 -8.67 -29.11
N GLY A 391 -4.00 -8.70 -29.40
CA GLY A 391 -3.48 -9.05 -30.74
C GLY A 391 -3.92 -10.43 -31.22
N LEU A 392 -3.93 -11.43 -30.32
CA LEU A 392 -4.44 -12.77 -30.65
C LEU A 392 -5.93 -12.73 -31.05
N ARG A 393 -6.76 -11.96 -30.35
CA ARG A 393 -8.18 -11.81 -30.68
C ARG A 393 -8.39 -11.11 -32.02
N GLU A 394 -7.57 -10.11 -32.32
CA GLU A 394 -7.57 -9.43 -33.63
C GLU A 394 -7.20 -10.40 -34.77
N GLU A 395 -6.43 -11.44 -34.48
CA GLU A 395 -6.07 -12.52 -35.42
C GLU A 395 -7.06 -13.70 -35.44
N GLY A 396 -8.22 -13.56 -34.80
CA GLY A 396 -9.30 -14.55 -34.81
C GLY A 396 -9.14 -15.68 -33.79
N PHE A 397 -8.19 -15.57 -32.84
CA PHE A 397 -8.15 -16.49 -31.71
C PHE A 397 -9.24 -16.17 -30.68
N VAL A 398 -9.84 -17.21 -30.12
CA VAL A 398 -10.87 -17.13 -29.09
C VAL A 398 -10.37 -17.77 -27.81
N LEU A 399 -10.61 -17.12 -26.68
CA LEU A 399 -10.33 -17.68 -25.35
C LEU A 399 -11.21 -18.92 -25.13
N LYS A 400 -10.59 -20.08 -24.89
CA LYS A 400 -11.29 -21.35 -24.59
C LYS A 400 -11.17 -21.75 -23.12
N GLU A 401 -10.03 -21.49 -22.49
CA GLU A 401 -9.78 -21.91 -21.11
C GLU A 401 -9.06 -20.82 -20.32
N THR A 402 -9.34 -20.78 -19.01
CA THR A 402 -8.56 -20.02 -18.03
C THR A 402 -8.24 -20.91 -16.85
N ARG A 403 -6.96 -21.00 -16.50
CA ARG A 403 -6.46 -21.82 -15.40
C ARG A 403 -5.72 -20.96 -14.38
N GLU A 404 -6.09 -21.09 -13.12
CA GLU A 404 -5.40 -20.38 -12.03
C GLU A 404 -4.15 -21.14 -11.58
N LEU A 405 -3.01 -20.45 -11.61
CA LEU A 405 -1.72 -20.90 -11.13
C LEU A 405 -1.36 -20.09 -9.89
N ARG A 406 -1.19 -20.75 -8.75
CA ARG A 406 -0.82 -20.07 -7.50
C ARG A 406 0.57 -19.46 -7.62
N TYR A 407 0.63 -18.14 -7.50
CA TYR A 407 1.85 -17.36 -7.64
C TYR A 407 2.55 -17.15 -6.28
N LEU A 408 1.78 -16.76 -5.26
CA LEU A 408 2.27 -16.57 -3.90
C LEU A 408 1.21 -17.02 -2.90
N ALA A 409 1.59 -17.87 -1.96
CA ALA A 409 0.74 -18.23 -0.82
C ALA A 409 0.92 -17.26 0.35
N PHE A 410 -0.16 -16.91 1.04
CA PHE A 410 -0.06 -16.18 2.29
C PHE A 410 0.29 -17.11 3.45
N PRO A 411 1.11 -16.69 4.44
CA PRO A 411 1.58 -17.55 5.51
C PRO A 411 0.47 -18.24 6.31
N TRP A 412 -0.68 -17.58 6.49
CA TRP A 412 -1.83 -18.13 7.21
C TRP A 412 -2.65 -19.15 6.37
N ALA A 413 -2.50 -19.15 5.05
CA ALA A 413 -3.18 -20.12 4.20
C ALA A 413 -2.52 -21.51 4.28
N SER A 414 -1.19 -21.51 4.47
CA SER A 414 -0.38 -22.72 4.61
C SER A 414 -0.73 -23.54 5.85
N SER A 415 -1.07 -22.87 6.97
CA SER A 415 -1.46 -23.53 8.22
C SER A 415 -2.86 -24.15 8.16
N VAL A 416 -3.79 -23.55 7.41
CA VAL A 416 -5.14 -24.10 7.20
C VAL A 416 -5.09 -25.33 6.30
N ALA A 417 -4.30 -25.32 5.23
CA ALA A 417 -4.14 -26.48 4.34
C ALA A 417 -3.45 -27.67 5.02
N ALA A 418 -2.46 -27.43 5.89
CA ALA A 418 -1.78 -28.47 6.65
C ALA A 418 -2.69 -29.10 7.73
N ASN A 419 -3.68 -28.36 8.24
CA ASN A 419 -4.68 -28.88 9.18
C ASN A 419 -5.86 -29.56 8.49
N ALA A 420 -6.17 -29.24 7.23
CA ALA A 420 -7.23 -29.89 6.46
C ALA A 420 -6.81 -31.22 5.81
N SER A 421 -5.51 -31.53 5.82
CA SER A 421 -4.91 -32.78 5.30
C SER A 421 -4.49 -33.75 6.40
N ARG A 422 -4.84 -33.44 7.65
CA ARG A 422 -4.83 -34.34 8.80
C ARG A 422 -6.27 -34.66 9.18
#